data_AF-A0A2S5MAJ8-F1
#
_entry.id   AF-A0A2S5MAJ8-F1
#
_cell.length_a   1.000
_cell.length_b   1.000
_cell.length_c   1.000
_cell.angle_alpha   90.00
_cell.angle_beta   90.00
_cell.angle_gamma   90.00
#
_symmetry.space_group_name_H-M   'P 1'
#
loop_
_entity.id
_entity.type
_entity.pdbx_description
1 polymer ?
#
loop_
_entity_poly.entity_id
_entity_poly.type
_entity_poly.pdbx_seq_one_letter_code
_entity_poly.pdbx_strand_id
1 'polypeptide(L)'
;MPQQVIRDASLGLTFYLGQLYGIVGPGLIFTQHLFEGLRRDMMVGDDGKAASRKLAATWTQARDAKLAGNDPHNLHLEHFPAEPNRVFCVYISRNEMLESFPEIYGWLEHWTWIAADPNVPGAPIDFESRYDRQLWGPVSHRS
;
A
#
# COMPACT_ATOMS: atom_id res chain seq x y z
N MET A 1 -19.62 1.91 -11.70
CA MET A 1 -18.15 1.87 -11.84
C MET A 1 -17.76 2.51 -13.18
N PRO A 2 -16.67 3.29 -13.26
CA PRO A 2 -16.18 3.84 -14.53
C PRO A 2 -15.91 2.74 -15.57
N GLN A 3 -16.10 3.03 -16.87
CA GLN A 3 -15.85 2.06 -17.96
C GLN A 3 -14.43 1.46 -17.95
N GLN A 4 -13.45 2.24 -17.48
CA GLN A 4 -12.07 1.80 -17.33
C GLN A 4 -11.93 0.64 -16.33
N VAL A 5 -12.65 0.67 -15.21
CA VAL A 5 -12.61 -0.39 -14.18
C VAL A 5 -13.15 -1.71 -14.73
N ILE A 6 -14.20 -1.65 -15.53
CA ILE A 6 -14.81 -2.82 -16.17
C ILE A 6 -13.83 -3.46 -17.16
N ARG A 7 -13.17 -2.63 -17.97
CA ARG A 7 -12.13 -3.08 -18.89
C ARG A 7 -10.98 -3.75 -18.14
N ASP A 8 -10.46 -3.10 -17.10
CA ASP A 8 -9.32 -3.61 -16.34
C ASP A 8 -9.66 -4.93 -15.62
N ALA A 9 -10.88 -5.06 -15.08
CA ALA A 9 -11.38 -6.31 -14.52
C ALA A 9 -11.39 -7.44 -15.57
N SER A 10 -11.83 -7.16 -16.80
CA SER A 10 -11.85 -8.15 -17.91
C SER A 10 -10.44 -8.60 -18.34
N LEU A 11 -9.41 -7.81 -18.04
CA LEU A 11 -8.00 -8.12 -18.31
C LEU A 11 -7.33 -8.92 -17.16
N GLY A 12 -8.10 -9.36 -16.17
CA GLY A 12 -7.59 -10.16 -15.04
C GLY A 12 -7.07 -9.34 -13.86
N LEU A 13 -7.29 -8.02 -13.84
CA LEU A 13 -6.86 -7.13 -12.73
C LEU A 13 -7.84 -7.11 -11.56
N THR A 14 -8.67 -8.15 -11.42
CA THR A 14 -9.75 -8.22 -10.42
C THR A 14 -9.24 -8.12 -8.98
N PHE A 15 -8.12 -8.78 -8.65
CA PHE A 15 -7.48 -8.65 -7.34
C PHE A 15 -6.90 -7.26 -7.12
N TYR A 16 -6.20 -6.71 -8.10
CA TYR A 16 -5.62 -5.37 -8.00
C TYR A 16 -6.71 -4.32 -7.75
N LEU A 17 -7.79 -4.34 -8.54
CA LEU A 17 -8.93 -3.44 -8.34
C LEU A 17 -9.66 -3.71 -7.01
N GLY A 18 -9.83 -4.97 -6.64
CA GLY A 18 -10.43 -5.36 -5.36
C GLY A 18 -9.66 -4.80 -4.17
N GLN A 19 -8.34 -4.93 -4.20
CA GLN A 19 -7.45 -4.38 -3.17
C GLN A 19 -7.46 -2.85 -3.19
N LEU A 20 -7.44 -2.21 -4.36
CA LEU A 20 -7.48 -0.75 -4.46
C LEU A 20 -8.72 -0.17 -3.75
N TYR A 21 -9.90 -0.72 -4.04
CA TYR A 21 -11.15 -0.20 -3.48
C TYR A 21 -11.49 -0.75 -2.09
N GLY A 22 -11.13 -2.01 -1.80
CA GLY A 22 -11.48 -2.71 -0.55
C GLY A 22 -10.44 -2.62 0.55
N ILE A 23 -9.17 -2.29 0.23
CA ILE A 23 -8.07 -2.28 1.20
C ILE A 23 -7.32 -0.95 1.17
N VAL A 24 -6.81 -0.54 0.01
CA VAL A 24 -5.95 0.66 -0.11
C VAL A 24 -6.73 1.92 0.26
N GLY A 25 -7.88 2.16 -0.38
CA GLY A 25 -8.69 3.36 -0.13
C GLY A 25 -9.03 3.56 1.35
N PRO A 26 -9.68 2.60 2.02
CA PRO A 26 -9.95 2.68 3.46
C PRO A 26 -8.67 2.67 4.31
N GLY A 27 -7.71 1.82 3.95
CA GLY A 27 -6.54 1.55 4.77
C GLY A 27 -5.56 2.72 4.84
N LEU A 28 -5.47 3.57 3.80
CA LEU A 28 -4.69 4.80 3.88
C LEU A 28 -5.20 5.76 4.96
N ILE A 29 -6.51 5.78 5.23
CA ILE A 29 -7.12 6.55 6.32
C ILE A 29 -6.73 5.95 7.69
N PHE A 30 -6.61 4.62 7.76
CA PHE A 30 -6.27 3.86 8.97
C PHE A 30 -4.80 3.41 9.02
N THR A 31 -3.92 4.12 8.30
CA THR A 31 -2.49 3.84 8.33
C THR A 31 -2.05 3.73 9.79
N GLN A 32 -1.21 2.75 10.12
CA GLN A 32 -0.69 2.54 11.49
C GLN A 32 0.79 2.92 11.62
N HIS A 33 1.54 2.78 10.53
CA HIS A 33 2.90 3.28 10.44
C HIS A 33 3.14 3.95 9.09
N LEU A 34 3.97 4.99 9.11
CA LEU A 34 4.50 5.62 7.90
C LEU A 34 6.03 5.61 7.98
N PHE A 35 6.66 4.97 7.02
CA PHE A 35 8.12 4.92 6.89
C PHE A 35 8.59 5.70 5.67
N GLU A 36 9.83 6.13 5.70
CA GLU A 36 10.51 6.77 4.57
C GLU A 36 11.85 6.11 4.28
N GLY A 37 12.18 6.06 3.00
CA GLY A 37 13.49 5.65 2.51
C GLY A 37 13.65 4.15 2.51
N LEU A 38 13.14 3.50 1.47
CA LEU A 38 13.28 2.06 1.34
C LEU A 38 14.76 1.72 1.08
N ARG A 39 15.39 1.00 2.02
CA ARG A 39 16.76 0.51 1.91
C ARG A 39 16.81 -0.75 1.03
N ARG A 40 16.53 -0.55 -0.26
CA ARG A 40 16.73 -1.55 -1.31
C ARG A 40 17.37 -0.86 -2.50
N ASP A 41 18.31 -1.55 -3.14
CA ASP A 41 18.85 -1.13 -4.43
C ASP A 41 17.74 -1.26 -5.48
N MET A 42 16.96 -0.20 -5.66
CA MET A 42 16.00 -0.09 -6.76
C MET A 42 16.37 1.12 -7.61
N MET A 43 16.76 0.87 -8.86
CA MET A 43 16.79 1.90 -9.90
C MET A 43 15.36 2.09 -10.41
N VAL A 44 14.87 3.34 -10.41
CA VAL A 44 13.62 3.71 -11.08
C VAL A 44 13.97 4.76 -12.14
N GLY A 45 13.93 4.39 -13.42
CA GLY A 45 14.53 5.18 -14.49
C GLY A 45 16.06 5.28 -14.32
N ASP A 46 16.60 6.50 -14.41
CA ASP A 46 18.03 6.80 -14.17
C ASP A 46 18.32 7.24 -12.71
N ASP A 47 17.32 7.25 -11.82
CA ASP A 47 17.50 7.66 -10.43
C ASP A 47 17.78 6.46 -9.51
N GLY A 48 19.07 6.22 -9.24
CA GLY A 48 19.54 5.22 -8.28
C GLY A 48 19.20 5.53 -6.81
N LYS A 49 18.63 6.70 -6.52
CA LYS A 49 18.15 7.10 -5.18
C LYS A 49 16.62 7.16 -5.09
N ALA A 50 15.89 6.74 -6.12
CA ALA A 50 14.43 6.80 -6.11
C ALA A 50 13.83 6.06 -4.90
N ALA A 51 14.45 4.95 -4.47
CA ALA A 51 14.05 4.18 -3.30
C ALA A 51 14.11 4.97 -1.98
N SER A 52 15.10 5.86 -1.82
CA SER A 52 15.30 6.61 -0.57
C SER A 52 14.26 7.70 -0.32
N ARG A 53 13.46 8.03 -1.33
CA ARG A 53 12.39 9.04 -1.24
C ARG A 53 10.98 8.44 -1.20
N LYS A 54 10.86 7.12 -1.32
CA LYS A 54 9.56 6.43 -1.23
C LYS A 54 9.06 6.44 0.21
N LEU A 55 7.75 6.58 0.34
CA LEU A 55 7.04 6.36 1.59
C LEU A 55 6.43 4.96 1.57
N ALA A 56 6.36 4.34 2.75
CA ALA A 56 5.65 3.08 2.95
C ALA A 56 4.62 3.28 4.07
N ALA A 57 3.35 3.29 3.70
CA ALA A 57 2.23 3.29 4.65
C ALA A 57 1.83 1.84 4.94
N THR A 58 1.78 1.45 6.21
CA THR A 58 1.46 0.08 6.60
C THR A 58 0.41 0.00 7.69
N TRP A 59 -0.41 -1.06 7.64
CA TRP A 59 -1.43 -1.35 8.63
C TRP A 59 -1.75 -2.84 8.67
N THR A 60 -2.32 -3.26 9.80
CA THR A 60 -2.91 -4.59 9.95
C THR A 60 -4.21 -4.66 9.17
N GLN A 61 -4.40 -5.70 8.37
CA GLN A 61 -5.63 -5.90 7.63
C GLN A 61 -6.07 -7.36 7.74
N ALA A 62 -7.29 -7.58 8.23
CA ALA A 62 -7.82 -8.92 8.47
C ALA A 62 -8.34 -9.63 7.21
N ARG A 63 -8.65 -8.85 6.17
CA ARG A 63 -9.28 -9.36 4.95
C ARG A 63 -8.59 -8.82 3.71
N ASP A 64 -8.35 -9.70 2.77
CA ASP A 64 -8.02 -9.32 1.41
C ASP A 64 -9.31 -9.19 0.59
N ALA A 65 -9.22 -8.58 -0.60
CA ALA A 65 -10.37 -8.23 -1.42
C ALA A 65 -10.10 -8.47 -2.91
N LYS A 66 -11.10 -8.99 -3.60
CA LYS A 66 -11.12 -9.08 -5.07
C LYS A 66 -12.39 -8.44 -5.61
N LEU A 67 -12.30 -7.85 -6.78
CA LEU A 67 -13.46 -7.40 -7.52
C LEU A 67 -14.11 -8.63 -8.18
N ALA A 68 -15.38 -8.86 -7.91
CA ALA A 68 -16.15 -9.98 -8.41
C ALA A 68 -17.38 -9.51 -9.19
N GLY A 69 -17.97 -10.42 -9.95
CA GLY A 69 -19.07 -10.16 -10.88
C GLY A 69 -18.62 -10.24 -12.34
N ASN A 70 -19.49 -10.79 -13.18
CA ASN A 70 -19.26 -10.94 -14.62
C ASN A 70 -20.02 -9.87 -15.43
N ASP A 71 -20.83 -9.06 -14.76
CA ASP A 71 -21.62 -7.98 -15.35
C ASP A 71 -21.07 -6.63 -14.86
N PRO A 72 -20.74 -5.70 -15.78
CA PRO A 72 -20.37 -4.32 -15.48
C PRO A 72 -21.31 -3.58 -14.50
N HIS A 73 -22.59 -3.94 -14.49
CA HIS A 73 -23.61 -3.34 -13.63
C HIS A 73 -23.75 -4.04 -12.27
N ASN A 74 -23.09 -5.18 -12.08
CA ASN A 74 -23.14 -5.98 -10.85
C ASN A 74 -21.74 -6.35 -10.32
N LEU A 75 -20.78 -5.43 -10.50
CA LEU A 75 -19.46 -5.55 -9.89
C LEU A 75 -19.56 -5.26 -8.39
N HIS A 76 -18.96 -6.11 -7.58
CA HIS A 76 -18.94 -5.97 -6.13
C HIS A 76 -17.64 -6.49 -5.52
N LEU A 77 -17.34 -6.09 -4.29
CA LEU A 77 -16.15 -6.54 -3.57
C LEU A 77 -16.45 -7.85 -2.84
N GLU A 78 -15.70 -8.90 -3.18
CA GLU A 78 -15.64 -10.12 -2.39
C GLU A 78 -14.44 -10.05 -1.45
N HIS A 79 -14.69 -10.26 -0.16
CA HIS A 79 -13.64 -10.26 0.87
C HIS A 79 -13.35 -11.69 1.31
N PHE A 80 -12.09 -11.98 1.57
CA PHE A 80 -11.63 -13.26 2.08
C PHE A 80 -10.56 -13.04 3.16
N PRO A 81 -10.32 -14.02 4.05
CA PRO A 81 -9.30 -13.88 5.09
C PRO A 81 -7.93 -13.55 4.48
N ALA A 82 -7.26 -12.54 5.04
CA ALA A 82 -5.87 -12.27 4.69
C ALA A 82 -4.95 -13.37 5.24
N GLU A 83 -3.77 -13.52 4.64
CA GLU A 83 -2.75 -14.41 5.21
C GLU A 83 -2.40 -13.97 6.65
N PRO A 84 -2.31 -14.91 7.60
CA PRO A 84 -1.93 -14.59 8.96
C PRO A 84 -0.48 -14.05 9.00
N ASN A 85 -0.18 -13.25 10.03
CA ASN A 85 1.15 -12.65 10.24
C ASN A 85 1.65 -11.80 9.07
N ARG A 86 0.71 -11.13 8.37
CA ARG A 86 1.02 -10.14 7.35
C ARG A 86 0.47 -8.76 7.71
N VAL A 87 1.15 -7.73 7.24
CA VAL A 87 0.65 -6.36 7.17
C VAL A 87 0.49 -5.97 5.71
N PHE A 88 -0.48 -5.09 5.44
CA PHE A 88 -0.64 -4.50 4.13
C PHE A 88 0.25 -3.27 4.02
N CYS A 89 0.95 -3.11 2.91
CA CYS A 89 1.88 -2.01 2.67
C CYS A 89 1.56 -1.34 1.35
N VAL A 90 1.51 -0.01 1.36
CA VAL A 90 1.38 0.82 0.16
C VAL A 90 2.60 1.71 0.01
N TYR A 91 3.23 1.63 -1.15
CA TYR A 91 4.36 2.47 -1.53
C TYR A 91 3.86 3.71 -2.27
N ILE A 92 4.35 4.87 -1.82
CA ILE A 92 3.90 6.18 -2.28
C ILE A 92 5.11 7.00 -2.71
N SER A 93 5.07 7.53 -3.92
CA SER A 93 5.97 8.59 -4.36
C SER A 93 5.45 9.94 -3.91
N ARG A 94 6.31 10.78 -3.37
CA ARG A 94 5.93 12.15 -3.03
C ARG A 94 5.54 12.92 -4.29
N ASN A 95 4.58 13.82 -4.15
CA ASN A 95 4.22 14.71 -5.23
C ASN A 95 5.29 15.78 -5.42
N GLU A 96 5.98 15.75 -6.56
CA GLU A 96 6.96 16.77 -6.97
C GLU A 96 6.31 17.91 -7.78
N MET A 97 5.05 17.74 -8.19
CA MET A 97 4.29 18.69 -9.00
C MET A 97 3.35 19.54 -8.13
N LEU A 98 3.86 20.06 -7.01
CA LEU A 98 3.06 20.81 -6.04
C LEU A 98 2.41 22.07 -6.62
N GLU A 99 2.99 22.67 -7.66
CA GLU A 99 2.39 23.81 -8.36
C GLU A 99 1.13 23.43 -9.14
N SER A 100 1.12 22.23 -9.74
CA SER A 100 -0.01 21.74 -10.53
C SER A 100 -1.06 21.00 -9.68
N PHE A 101 -0.62 20.35 -8.61
CA PHE A 101 -1.45 19.49 -7.77
C PHE A 101 -1.18 19.71 -6.27
N PRO A 102 -1.45 20.91 -5.73
CA PRO A 102 -1.06 21.27 -4.36
C PRO A 102 -1.74 20.43 -3.28
N GLU A 103 -2.92 19.87 -3.57
CA GLU A 103 -3.69 19.04 -2.63
C GLU A 103 -3.27 17.56 -2.64
N ILE A 104 -2.47 17.15 -3.63
CA ILE A 104 -2.02 15.76 -3.75
C ILE A 104 -0.71 15.60 -2.99
N TYR A 105 -0.73 14.78 -1.94
CA TYR A 105 0.47 14.47 -1.16
C TYR A 105 1.46 13.56 -1.91
N GLY A 106 0.93 12.62 -2.69
CA GLY A 106 1.74 11.66 -3.42
C GLY A 106 0.93 10.72 -4.30
N TRP A 107 1.67 9.90 -5.04
CA TRP A 107 1.15 8.95 -6.01
C TRP A 107 1.35 7.53 -5.51
N LEU A 108 0.27 6.75 -5.50
CA LEU A 108 0.33 5.33 -5.23
C LEU A 108 1.09 4.63 -6.35
N GLU A 109 2.14 3.88 -6.01
CA GLU A 109 2.91 3.15 -7.02
C GLU A 109 2.62 1.66 -6.99
N HIS A 110 2.61 1.09 -5.78
CA HIS A 110 2.48 -0.34 -5.59
C HIS A 110 1.96 -0.63 -4.19
N TRP A 111 1.30 -1.78 -4.03
CA TRP A 111 0.92 -2.30 -2.73
C TRP A 111 1.09 -3.81 -2.66
N THR A 112 1.35 -4.30 -1.45
CA THR A 112 1.64 -5.71 -1.25
C THR A 112 1.46 -6.13 0.21
N TRP A 113 1.33 -7.44 0.42
CA TRP A 113 1.38 -8.06 1.73
C TRP A 113 2.84 -8.33 2.14
N ILE A 114 3.21 -7.95 3.35
CA ILE A 114 4.56 -8.13 3.90
C ILE A 114 4.46 -8.88 5.21
N ALA A 115 5.46 -9.69 5.54
CA ALA A 115 5.57 -10.30 6.87
C ALA A 115 5.47 -9.22 7.98
N ALA A 116 4.62 -9.47 8.96
CA ALA A 116 4.41 -8.58 10.10
C ALA A 116 5.48 -8.80 11.18
N ASP A 117 5.84 -7.74 11.89
CA ASP A 117 6.56 -7.87 13.15
C ASP A 117 5.56 -8.33 14.24
N PRO A 118 5.82 -9.44 14.95
CA PRO A 118 4.90 -9.94 15.98
C PRO A 118 4.81 -9.04 17.21
N ASN A 119 5.78 -8.14 17.43
CA ASN A 119 5.87 -7.29 18.61
C ASN A 119 5.33 -5.87 18.36
N VAL A 120 5.18 -5.48 17.10
CA VAL A 120 4.77 -4.12 16.71
C VAL A 120 3.59 -4.21 15.74
N PRO A 121 2.33 -4.12 16.24
CA PRO A 121 1.14 -4.26 15.42
C PRO A 121 1.13 -3.25 14.26
N GLY A 122 0.98 -3.75 13.03
CA GLY A 122 0.94 -2.92 11.83
C GLY A 122 2.30 -2.62 11.20
N ALA A 123 3.41 -2.96 11.85
CA ALA A 123 4.74 -2.81 11.29
C ALA A 123 5.18 -4.06 10.51
N PRO A 124 5.92 -3.90 9.39
CA PRO A 124 6.62 -5.01 8.76
C PRO A 124 7.73 -5.56 9.64
N ILE A 125 8.08 -6.83 9.47
CA ILE A 125 9.30 -7.39 10.07
C ILE A 125 10.54 -6.58 9.63
N ASP A 126 11.49 -6.41 10.54
CA ASP A 126 12.76 -5.72 10.31
C ASP A 126 12.60 -4.26 9.80
N PHE A 127 11.50 -3.58 10.13
CA PHE A 127 11.23 -2.23 9.62
C PHE A 127 12.35 -1.22 9.92
N GLU A 128 13.08 -1.36 11.03
CA GLU A 128 14.22 -0.51 11.39
C GLU A 128 15.42 -0.64 10.43
N SER A 129 15.62 -1.82 9.84
CA SER A 129 16.70 -2.06 8.87
C SER A 129 16.21 -1.88 7.43
N ARG A 130 14.92 -2.04 7.18
CA ARG A 130 14.27 -1.93 5.87
C ARG A 130 14.02 -0.49 5.43
N TYR A 131 13.82 0.42 6.37
CA TYR A 131 13.55 1.83 6.10
C TYR A 131 14.59 2.73 6.76
N ASP A 132 14.82 3.90 6.18
CA ASP A 132 15.75 4.89 6.74
C ASP A 132 15.22 5.46 8.04
N ARG A 133 13.92 5.76 8.09
CA ARG A 133 13.26 6.26 9.30
C ARG A 133 11.77 5.97 9.33
N GLN A 134 11.22 5.92 10.54
CA GLN A 134 9.80 5.96 10.80
C GLN A 134 9.37 7.42 10.97
N LEU A 135 8.44 7.88 10.13
CA LEU A 135 7.86 9.23 10.21
C LEU A 135 6.70 9.29 11.20
N TRP A 136 5.94 8.20 11.31
CA TRP A 136 4.77 8.12 12.17
C TRP A 136 4.45 6.67 12.57
N GLY A 137 3.78 6.52 13.70
CA GLY A 137 3.31 5.25 14.27
C GLY A 137 3.81 5.02 15.69
N PRO A 138 3.32 3.99 16.38
CA PRO A 138 3.81 3.60 17.70
C PRO A 138 5.32 3.34 17.66
N VAL A 139 6.03 3.80 18.68
CA VAL A 139 7.47 3.55 18.84
C VAL A 139 7.65 2.19 19.52
N SER A 140 8.54 1.35 19.01
CA SER A 140 8.91 0.12 19.72
C SER A 140 9.73 0.49 20.95
N HIS A 141 9.17 0.33 22.15
CA HIS A 141 9.98 0.28 23.36
C HIS A 141 10.65 -1.09 23.42
N ARG A 142 11.87 -1.20 22.88
CA ARG A 142 12.71 -2.37 23.14
C ARG A 142 13.18 -2.28 24.59
N SER A 143 12.64 -3.14 25.45
CA SER A 143 13.16 -3.44 26.79
C SER A 143 14.39 -4.33 26.70
#